data_AF-A0A838PFJ2-F1
#
_entry.id   AF-A0A838PFJ2-F1
#
_cell.length_a   1.000
_cell.length_b   1.000
_cell.length_c   1.000
_cell.angle_alpha   90.00
_cell.angle_beta   90.00
_cell.angle_gamma   90.00
#
_symmetry.space_group_name_H-M   'P 1'
#
loop_
_entity.id
_entity.type
_entity.pdbx_description
1 polymer ?
#
loop_
_entity_poly.entity_id
_entity_poly.type
_entity_poly.pdbx_seq_one_letter_code
_entity_poly.pdbx_strand_id
1 'polypeptide(L)'
;MAVMASVFDDTQRATLEALCDTFVPAVQSDTGDPVEREFLARSAADLQVAAQIEGMLAEAMTPDEIAGVAGLLDALAEQGMAPDTPLEARTQIVHGMRAADPDAKLGLTQVKGLTMLLFYGAPDANTGLNANWEALGYPGPNSPAPSPEEAPKTISLATVEGEQATLSCDVCVAG
;
A
#
# COMPACT_ATOMS: atom_id res chain seq x y z
N MET A 1 -20.02 9.18 9.26
CA MET A 1 -19.32 7.91 8.98
C MET A 1 -19.97 7.31 7.75
N ALA A 2 -19.34 7.43 6.58
CA ALA A 2 -19.74 6.63 5.44
C ALA A 2 -19.41 5.18 5.79
N VAL A 3 -20.42 4.30 5.76
CA VAL A 3 -20.18 2.86 5.77
C VAL A 3 -19.41 2.60 4.48
N MET A 4 -18.10 2.35 4.57
CA MET A 4 -17.37 1.86 3.39
C MET A 4 -18.05 0.57 2.97
N ALA A 5 -18.50 0.52 1.71
CA ALA A 5 -18.98 -0.73 1.14
C ALA A 5 -17.79 -1.68 1.17
N SER A 6 -17.86 -2.69 2.04
CA SER A 6 -16.87 -3.76 2.04
C SER A 6 -16.91 -4.43 0.67
N VAL A 7 -15.76 -4.55 0.04
CA VAL A 7 -15.62 -5.19 -1.28
C VAL A 7 -15.10 -6.61 -1.15
N PHE A 8 -14.58 -6.96 0.03
CA PHE A 8 -14.10 -8.29 0.36
C PHE A 8 -14.98 -8.96 1.42
N ASP A 9 -15.04 -10.29 1.39
CA ASP A 9 -15.66 -11.06 2.47
C ASP A 9 -14.73 -11.21 3.70
N ASP A 10 -15.24 -11.84 4.75
CA ASP A 10 -14.51 -12.02 6.01
C ASP A 10 -13.19 -12.79 5.84
N THR A 11 -13.17 -13.79 4.95
CA THR A 11 -11.98 -14.63 4.69
C THR A 11 -10.94 -13.82 3.95
N GLN A 12 -11.36 -13.08 2.93
CA GLN A 12 -10.48 -12.23 2.12
C GLN A 12 -9.89 -11.11 2.97
N ARG A 13 -10.67 -10.48 3.85
CA ARG A 13 -10.16 -9.45 4.77
C ARG A 13 -9.14 -10.02 5.76
N ALA A 14 -9.42 -11.17 6.38
CA ALA A 14 -8.48 -11.83 7.28
C ALA A 14 -7.17 -12.24 6.56
N THR A 15 -7.29 -12.68 5.30
CA THR A 15 -6.14 -13.02 4.45
C THR A 15 -5.32 -11.78 4.09
N LEU A 16 -5.97 -10.68 3.74
CA LEU A 16 -5.30 -9.41 3.43
C LEU A 16 -4.56 -8.86 4.66
N GLU A 17 -5.16 -8.96 5.85
CA GLU A 17 -4.51 -8.60 7.12
C GLU A 17 -3.25 -9.46 7.35
N ALA A 18 -3.38 -10.78 7.26
CA ALA A 18 -2.25 -11.70 7.42
C ALA A 18 -1.13 -11.46 6.39
N LEU A 19 -1.49 -11.13 5.14
CA LEU A 19 -0.54 -10.80 4.08
C LEU A 19 0.19 -9.49 4.37
N CYS A 20 -0.52 -8.43 4.77
CA CYS A 20 0.08 -7.15 5.15
C CYS A 20 1.04 -7.31 6.33
N ASP A 21 0.64 -8.04 7.37
CA ASP A 21 1.49 -8.35 8.53
C ASP A 21 2.65 -9.28 8.20
N THR A 22 2.58 -10.03 7.09
CA THR A 22 3.72 -10.79 6.59
C THR A 22 4.77 -9.88 5.95
N PHE A 23 4.34 -8.79 5.30
CA PHE A 23 5.25 -7.81 4.71
C PHE A 23 5.84 -6.83 5.73
N VAL A 24 5.04 -6.45 6.73
CA VAL A 24 5.46 -5.58 7.84
C VAL A 24 5.04 -6.22 9.16
N PRO A 25 5.79 -7.23 9.64
CA PRO A 25 5.53 -7.85 10.93
C PRO A 25 6.07 -6.98 12.08
N ALA A 26 5.50 -7.18 13.27
CA ALA A 26 6.17 -6.76 14.50
C ALA A 26 7.44 -7.62 14.71
N VAL A 27 8.57 -6.96 14.96
CA VAL A 27 9.88 -7.57 15.20
C VAL A 27 10.42 -7.11 16.55
N GLN A 28 11.05 -8.03 17.29
CA GLN A 28 11.70 -7.69 18.55
C GLN A 28 13.00 -6.92 18.27
N SER A 29 13.19 -5.79 18.96
CA SER A 29 14.47 -5.09 18.98
C SER A 29 15.36 -5.60 20.11
N ASP A 30 16.61 -5.90 19.78
CA ASP A 30 17.66 -6.21 20.76
C ASP A 30 18.29 -4.94 21.38
N THR A 31 17.91 -3.74 20.90
CA THR A 31 18.52 -2.48 21.32
C THR A 31 17.84 -1.88 22.55
N GLY A 32 18.61 -1.04 23.27
CA GLY A 32 18.12 -0.27 24.41
C GLY A 32 17.25 0.92 24.00
N ASP A 33 17.26 1.33 22.73
CA ASP A 33 16.59 2.52 22.24
C ASP A 33 15.05 2.34 22.24
N PRO A 34 14.31 3.14 23.03
CA PRO A 34 12.85 3.08 23.05
C PRO A 34 12.19 3.39 21.71
N VAL A 35 12.73 4.33 20.92
CA VAL A 35 12.13 4.78 19.66
C VAL A 35 12.23 3.67 18.62
N GLU A 36 13.41 3.06 18.50
CA GLU A 36 13.62 1.92 17.64
C GLU A 36 12.77 0.72 18.06
N ARG A 37 12.69 0.44 19.37
CA ARG A 37 11.90 -0.69 19.89
C ARG A 37 10.42 -0.52 19.58
N GLU A 38 9.86 0.67 19.76
CA GLU A 38 8.46 0.94 19.44
C GLU A 38 8.19 0.82 17.94
N PHE A 39 9.09 1.37 17.12
CA PHE A 39 9.00 1.29 15.66
C PHE A 39 9.03 -0.16 15.16
N LEU A 40 9.99 -0.96 15.63
CA LEU A 40 10.12 -2.36 15.21
C LEU A 40 8.99 -3.25 15.74
N ALA A 41 8.43 -2.93 16.91
CA ALA A 41 7.31 -3.68 17.48
C ALA A 41 5.97 -3.43 16.78
N ARG A 42 5.90 -2.48 15.83
CA ARG A 42 4.67 -2.10 15.15
C ARG A 42 4.46 -2.92 13.87
N SER A 43 3.31 -3.56 13.74
CA SER A 43 2.91 -4.28 12.52
C SER A 43 2.01 -3.46 11.60
N ALA A 44 1.76 -3.97 10.39
CA ALA A 44 0.77 -3.38 9.48
C ALA A 44 -0.65 -3.32 10.10
N ALA A 45 -1.03 -4.32 10.90
CA ALA A 45 -2.30 -4.38 11.60
C ALA A 45 -2.45 -3.25 12.64
N ASP A 46 -1.38 -2.86 13.34
CA ASP A 46 -1.42 -1.74 14.29
C ASP A 46 -1.81 -0.42 13.61
N LEU A 47 -1.51 -0.28 12.31
CA LEU A 47 -1.88 0.89 11.49
C LEU A 47 -3.09 0.63 10.58
N GLN A 48 -3.79 -0.49 10.76
CA GLN A 48 -5.00 -0.86 9.99
C GLN A 48 -4.76 -0.83 8.48
N VAL A 49 -3.56 -1.20 8.02
CA VAL A 49 -3.15 -1.06 6.63
C VAL A 49 -4.05 -1.86 5.69
N ALA A 50 -4.47 -3.07 6.07
CA ALA A 50 -5.37 -3.89 5.26
C ALA A 50 -6.72 -3.22 5.00
N ALA A 51 -7.32 -2.59 6.02
CA ALA A 51 -8.57 -1.85 5.87
C ALA A 51 -8.42 -0.62 4.98
N GLN A 52 -7.28 0.08 5.09
CA GLN A 52 -6.96 1.21 4.20
C GLN A 52 -6.81 0.75 2.74
N ILE A 53 -6.15 -0.39 2.49
CA ILE A 53 -6.07 -0.98 1.15
C ILE A 53 -7.48 -1.27 0.62
N GLU A 54 -8.31 -2.02 1.35
CA GLU A 54 -9.68 -2.33 0.91
C GLU A 54 -10.47 -1.05 0.56
N GLY A 55 -10.39 -0.02 1.41
CA GLY A 55 -11.02 1.27 1.15
C GLY A 55 -10.54 1.95 -0.14
N MET A 56 -9.24 1.91 -0.43
CA MET A 56 -8.67 2.44 -1.67
C MET A 56 -9.13 1.65 -2.90
N LEU A 57 -9.19 0.31 -2.81
CA LEU A 57 -9.67 -0.51 -3.92
C LEU A 57 -11.15 -0.23 -4.20
N ALA A 58 -11.96 -0.08 -3.15
CA ALA A 58 -13.37 0.26 -3.27
C ALA A 58 -13.63 1.62 -3.94
N GLU A 59 -12.72 2.59 -3.77
CA GLU A 59 -12.83 3.92 -4.38
C GLU A 59 -12.29 3.96 -5.81
N ALA A 60 -11.17 3.26 -6.09
CA ALA A 60 -10.40 3.46 -7.30
C ALA A 60 -10.58 2.37 -8.38
N MET A 61 -11.06 1.17 -8.01
CA MET A 61 -11.07 0.02 -8.91
C MET A 61 -12.48 -0.36 -9.39
N THR A 62 -12.53 -0.95 -10.57
CA THR A 62 -13.73 -1.55 -11.13
C THR A 62 -14.06 -2.90 -10.45
N PRO A 63 -15.32 -3.38 -10.52
CA PRO A 63 -15.69 -4.67 -9.93
C PRO A 63 -14.86 -5.86 -10.44
N ASP A 64 -14.48 -5.88 -11.72
CA ASP A 64 -13.67 -6.96 -12.30
C ASP A 64 -12.24 -6.95 -11.76
N GLU A 65 -11.66 -5.76 -11.56
CA GLU A 65 -10.33 -5.64 -10.97
C GLU A 65 -10.35 -6.02 -9.48
N ILE A 66 -11.41 -5.64 -8.75
CA ILE A 66 -11.64 -6.08 -7.36
C ILE A 66 -11.74 -7.61 -7.30
N ALA A 67 -12.49 -8.24 -8.22
CA ALA A 67 -12.61 -9.68 -8.30
C ALA A 67 -11.27 -10.37 -8.57
N GLY A 68 -10.37 -9.76 -9.35
CA GLY A 68 -9.01 -10.24 -9.55
C GLY A 68 -8.18 -10.25 -8.26
N VAL A 69 -8.28 -9.20 -7.44
CA VAL A 69 -7.62 -9.16 -6.13
C VAL A 69 -8.25 -10.16 -5.16
N ALA A 70 -9.58 -10.26 -5.14
CA ALA A 70 -10.31 -11.23 -4.34
C ALA A 70 -9.87 -12.67 -4.65
N GLY A 71 -9.74 -13.02 -5.93
CA GLY A 71 -9.24 -14.35 -6.34
C GLY A 71 -7.81 -14.64 -5.91
N LEU A 72 -6.93 -13.64 -5.87
CA LEU A 72 -5.59 -13.78 -5.29
C LEU A 72 -5.65 -14.05 -3.78
N LEU A 73 -6.53 -13.35 -3.06
CA LEU A 73 -6.74 -13.55 -1.62
C LEU A 73 -7.34 -14.94 -1.34
N ASP A 74 -8.30 -15.40 -2.13
CA ASP A 74 -8.87 -16.73 -2.00
C ASP A 74 -7.79 -17.81 -2.20
N ALA A 75 -6.96 -17.67 -3.23
CA ALA A 75 -5.85 -18.59 -3.49
C ALA A 75 -4.82 -18.62 -2.34
N LEU A 76 -4.53 -17.48 -1.71
CA LEU A 76 -3.69 -17.40 -0.51
C LEU A 76 -4.35 -18.10 0.69
N ALA A 77 -5.64 -17.87 0.89
CA ALA A 77 -6.42 -18.48 1.97
C ALA A 77 -6.43 -20.00 1.85
N GLU A 78 -6.58 -20.54 0.63
CA GLU A 78 -6.49 -21.98 0.33
C GLU A 78 -5.13 -22.59 0.69
N GLN A 79 -4.04 -21.81 0.63
CA GLN A 79 -2.72 -22.23 1.09
C GLN A 79 -2.53 -22.09 2.61
N GLY A 80 -3.53 -21.61 3.34
CA GLY A 80 -3.49 -21.42 4.79
C GLY A 80 -2.95 -20.05 5.22
N MET A 81 -2.99 -19.03 4.36
CA MET A 81 -2.69 -17.65 4.75
C MET A 81 -3.77 -17.12 5.70
N ALA A 82 -3.47 -17.04 6.99
CA ALA A 82 -4.39 -16.57 8.02
C ALA A 82 -3.63 -15.85 9.15
N PRO A 83 -4.29 -15.00 9.96
CA PRO A 83 -3.64 -14.28 11.06
C PRO A 83 -2.94 -15.20 12.06
N ASP A 84 -3.57 -16.34 12.40
CA ASP A 84 -3.04 -17.32 13.35
C ASP A 84 -1.93 -18.21 12.76
N THR A 85 -1.69 -18.14 11.45
CA THR A 85 -0.60 -18.88 10.81
C THR A 85 0.75 -18.24 11.19
N PRO A 86 1.73 -19.02 11.68
CA PRO A 86 3.04 -18.48 12.06
C PRO A 86 3.70 -17.70 10.91
N LEU A 87 4.39 -16.59 11.25
CA LEU A 87 5.02 -15.70 10.27
C LEU A 87 5.91 -16.43 9.26
N GLU A 88 6.70 -17.41 9.73
CA GLU A 88 7.55 -18.23 8.86
C GLU A 88 6.71 -18.98 7.81
N ALA A 89 5.61 -19.61 8.23
CA ALA A 89 4.72 -20.33 7.31
C ALA A 89 4.04 -19.38 6.31
N ARG A 90 3.56 -18.21 6.76
CA ARG A 90 3.01 -17.17 5.86
C ARG A 90 4.05 -16.71 4.84
N THR A 91 5.29 -16.52 5.27
CA THR A 91 6.41 -16.14 4.41
C THR A 91 6.67 -17.20 3.34
N GLN A 92 6.66 -18.48 3.70
CA GLN A 92 6.81 -19.59 2.75
C GLN A 92 5.65 -19.64 1.73
N ILE A 93 4.40 -19.38 2.16
CA ILE A 93 3.24 -19.30 1.26
C ILE A 93 3.45 -18.21 0.20
N VAL A 94 3.84 -17.00 0.62
CA VAL A 94 4.13 -15.89 -0.30
C VAL A 94 5.24 -16.28 -1.30
N HIS A 95 6.34 -16.86 -0.82
CA HIS A 95 7.42 -17.30 -1.70
C HIS A 95 6.97 -18.37 -2.69
N GLY A 96 6.21 -19.36 -2.23
CA GLY A 96 5.65 -20.43 -3.06
C GLY A 96 4.78 -19.89 -4.19
N MET A 97 3.83 -19.01 -3.88
CA MET A 97 2.94 -18.41 -4.89
C MET A 97 3.70 -17.53 -5.88
N ARG A 98 4.66 -16.71 -5.42
CA ARG A 98 5.49 -15.87 -6.30
C ARG A 98 6.36 -16.68 -7.26
N ALA A 99 6.74 -17.90 -6.87
CA ALA A 99 7.54 -18.80 -7.70
C ALA A 99 6.68 -19.59 -8.69
N ALA A 100 5.44 -19.91 -8.31
CA ALA A 100 4.53 -20.72 -9.10
C ALA A 100 3.89 -19.96 -10.27
N ASP A 101 3.56 -18.67 -10.08
CA ASP A 101 2.74 -17.92 -11.03
C ASP A 101 3.24 -16.45 -11.20
N PRO A 102 3.58 -16.01 -12.43
CA PRO A 102 3.94 -14.62 -12.73
C PRO A 102 2.87 -13.58 -12.36
N ASP A 103 1.59 -13.88 -12.54
CA ASP A 103 0.49 -12.97 -12.25
C ASP A 103 0.29 -12.84 -10.74
N ALA A 104 0.36 -13.95 -10.01
CA ALA A 104 0.38 -13.94 -8.54
C ALA A 104 1.59 -13.15 -8.02
N LYS A 105 2.76 -13.31 -8.65
CA LYS A 105 3.96 -12.53 -8.31
C LYS A 105 3.74 -11.03 -8.49
N LEU A 106 3.10 -10.61 -9.59
CA LEU A 106 2.79 -9.21 -9.85
C LEU A 106 1.79 -8.68 -8.81
N GLY A 107 0.68 -9.40 -8.57
CA GLY A 107 -0.32 -9.03 -7.56
C GLY A 107 0.27 -8.88 -6.16
N LEU A 108 1.05 -9.88 -5.70
CA LEU A 108 1.74 -9.83 -4.41
C LEU A 108 2.76 -8.68 -4.31
N THR A 109 3.41 -8.33 -5.42
CA THR A 109 4.34 -7.19 -5.47
C THR A 109 3.59 -5.86 -5.33
N GLN A 110 2.41 -5.74 -5.95
CA GLN A 110 1.56 -4.55 -5.83
C GLN A 110 1.01 -4.40 -4.41
N VAL A 111 0.47 -5.47 -3.82
CA VAL A 111 -0.01 -5.42 -2.43
C VAL A 111 1.13 -5.07 -1.47
N LYS A 112 2.32 -5.65 -1.63
CA LYS A 112 3.50 -5.26 -0.85
C LYS A 112 3.82 -3.77 -0.99
N GLY A 113 3.75 -3.23 -2.20
CA GLY A 113 3.98 -1.81 -2.46
C GLY A 113 2.98 -0.92 -1.71
N LEU A 114 1.69 -1.27 -1.77
CA LEU A 114 0.63 -0.57 -1.04
C LEU A 114 0.81 -0.69 0.48
N THR A 115 1.15 -1.88 0.99
CA THR A 115 1.41 -2.08 2.42
C THR A 115 2.52 -1.15 2.91
N MET A 116 3.64 -1.09 2.18
CA MET A 116 4.78 -0.24 2.55
C MET A 116 4.45 1.25 2.42
N LEU A 117 3.73 1.64 1.35
CA LEU A 117 3.29 3.01 1.14
C LEU A 117 2.44 3.49 2.32
N LEU A 118 1.46 2.69 2.74
CA LEU A 118 0.53 3.07 3.80
C LEU A 118 1.21 3.03 5.17
N PHE A 119 1.98 1.97 5.45
CA PHE A 119 2.67 1.82 6.72
C PHE A 119 3.65 2.99 6.98
N TYR A 120 4.45 3.40 5.99
CA TYR A 120 5.44 4.46 6.17
C TYR A 120 4.95 5.86 5.79
N GLY A 121 3.92 5.97 4.95
CA GLY A 121 3.54 7.22 4.29
C GLY A 121 2.18 7.77 4.66
N ALA A 122 1.23 6.94 5.11
CA ALA A 122 -0.12 7.42 5.38
C ALA A 122 -0.16 8.17 6.72
N PRO A 123 -0.56 9.46 6.75
CA PRO A 123 -0.77 10.16 8.01
C PRO A 123 -2.03 9.63 8.71
N ASP A 124 -2.00 9.56 10.03
CA ASP A 124 -3.21 9.31 10.81
C ASP A 124 -4.21 10.47 10.64
N ALA A 125 -5.49 10.15 10.52
CA ALA A 125 -6.53 11.13 10.22
C ALA A 125 -6.75 12.16 11.35
N ASN A 126 -6.40 11.81 12.60
CA ASN A 126 -6.60 12.68 13.75
C ASN A 126 -5.39 13.59 14.00
N THR A 127 -4.18 13.06 13.85
CA THR A 127 -2.92 13.76 14.15
C THR A 127 -2.27 14.39 12.92
N GLY A 128 -2.61 13.94 11.72
CA GLY A 128 -1.95 14.34 10.47
C GLY A 128 -0.52 13.82 10.34
N LEU A 129 -0.07 12.94 11.24
CA LEU A 129 1.28 12.38 11.28
C LEU A 129 1.21 10.85 11.20
N ASN A 130 2.21 10.23 10.58
CA ASN A 130 2.38 8.79 10.65
C ASN A 130 3.22 8.42 11.90
N ALA A 131 2.82 7.38 12.63
CA ALA A 131 3.47 6.94 13.85
C ALA A 131 4.94 6.48 13.67
N ASN A 132 5.36 6.20 12.44
CA ASN A 132 6.72 5.79 12.11
C ASN A 132 7.65 6.97 11.80
N TRP A 133 7.12 8.16 11.53
CA TRP A 133 7.92 9.28 11.02
C TRP A 133 9.00 9.76 12.01
N GLU A 134 8.71 9.78 13.30
CA GLU A 134 9.71 10.15 14.33
C GLU A 134 10.92 9.22 14.30
N ALA A 135 10.68 7.90 14.28
CA ALA A 135 11.75 6.90 14.19
C ALA A 135 12.57 7.00 12.90
N LEU A 136 11.96 7.51 11.82
CA LEU A 136 12.62 7.76 10.54
C LEU A 136 13.32 9.13 10.46
N GLY A 137 13.26 9.93 11.53
CA GLY A 137 13.82 11.29 11.56
C GLY A 137 13.08 12.27 10.65
N TYR A 138 11.83 11.98 10.29
CA TYR A 138 10.98 12.84 9.48
C TYR A 138 9.99 13.59 10.40
N PRO A 139 10.06 14.93 10.51
CA PRO A 139 9.15 15.69 11.37
C PRO A 139 7.72 15.82 10.80
N GLY A 140 7.45 15.22 9.64
CA GLY A 140 6.26 15.48 8.84
C GLY A 140 6.46 16.62 7.85
N PRO A 141 5.43 16.94 7.05
CA PRO A 141 5.51 18.00 6.06
C PRO A 141 5.64 19.38 6.74
N ASN A 142 6.56 20.21 6.24
CA ASN A 142 6.83 21.56 6.79
C ASN A 142 5.71 22.58 6.51
N SER A 143 4.73 22.22 5.68
CA SER A 143 3.59 23.05 5.33
C SER A 143 2.38 22.15 5.03
N PRO A 144 1.14 22.66 5.18
CA PRO A 144 -0.03 21.95 4.67
C PRO A 144 0.08 21.72 3.15
N ALA A 145 -0.65 20.73 2.65
CA ALA A 145 -0.78 20.54 1.21
C ALA A 145 -1.40 21.79 0.57
N PRO A 146 -0.87 22.26 -0.57
CA PRO A 146 -1.42 23.42 -1.26
C PRO A 146 -2.85 23.12 -1.73
N SER A 147 -3.70 24.14 -1.75
CA SER A 147 -5.03 24.04 -2.33
C SER A 147 -4.94 23.76 -3.84
N PRO A 148 -6.01 23.21 -4.46
CA PRO A 148 -6.08 23.09 -5.91
C PRO A 148 -5.89 24.41 -6.68
N GLU A 149 -6.16 25.54 -6.04
CA GLU A 149 -5.96 26.88 -6.61
C GLU A 149 -4.49 27.33 -6.49
N GLU A 150 -3.82 26.99 -5.38
CA GLU A 150 -2.41 27.29 -5.12
C GLU A 150 -1.47 26.42 -5.99
N ALA A 151 -1.83 25.16 -6.22
CA ALA A 151 -1.09 24.24 -7.07
C ALA A 151 -2.04 23.37 -7.91
N PRO A 152 -2.54 23.89 -9.05
CA PRO A 152 -3.41 23.13 -9.93
C PRO A 152 -2.72 21.86 -10.43
N LYS A 153 -3.36 20.70 -10.25
CA LYS A 153 -2.89 19.41 -10.80
C LYS A 153 -3.20 19.29 -12.30
N THR A 154 -2.91 20.33 -13.06
CA THR A 154 -3.11 20.38 -14.51
C THR A 154 -1.76 20.47 -15.21
N ILE A 155 -1.57 19.66 -16.26
CA ILE A 155 -0.41 19.79 -17.14
C ILE A 155 -0.72 20.92 -18.12
N SER A 156 0.15 21.93 -18.18
CA SER A 156 0.03 22.97 -19.20
C SER A 156 0.24 22.34 -20.58
N LEU A 157 -0.77 22.46 -21.44
CA LEU A 157 -0.70 21.96 -22.81
C LEU A 157 -0.16 23.07 -23.73
N ALA A 158 0.84 22.73 -24.54
CA ALA A 158 1.28 23.56 -25.65
C ALA A 158 0.59 23.09 -26.93
N THR A 159 -0.13 23.98 -27.61
CA THR A 159 -0.66 23.70 -28.95
C THR A 159 0.49 23.73 -29.96
N VAL A 160 0.62 22.68 -30.76
CA VAL A 160 1.59 22.60 -31.86
C VAL A 160 0.84 22.81 -33.17
N GLU A 161 1.21 23.84 -33.92
CA GLU A 161 0.58 24.19 -35.19
C GLU A 161 1.48 23.87 -36.39
N GLY A 162 0.86 23.57 -37.54
CA GLY A 162 1.55 23.25 -38.79
C GLY A 162 1.89 21.77 -38.98
N GLU A 163 2.41 21.42 -40.16
CA GLU A 163 2.78 20.03 -40.50
C GLU A 163 4.07 19.57 -39.80
N GLN A 164 4.90 20.51 -39.34
CA GLN A 164 6.17 20.25 -38.68
C GLN A 164 6.40 21.28 -37.57
N ALA A 165 6.92 20.80 -36.44
CA ALA A 165 7.34 21.66 -35.33
C ALA A 165 8.60 21.10 -34.65
N THR A 166 9.35 21.98 -33.99
CA THR A 166 10.49 21.64 -33.15
C THR A 166 10.23 22.18 -31.75
N LEU A 167 10.34 21.32 -30.75
CA LEU A 167 10.09 21.65 -29.34
C LEU A 167 11.38 21.48 -28.54
N SER A 168 11.58 22.34 -27.54
CA SER A 168 12.65 22.21 -26.56
C SER A 168 12.08 21.62 -25.27
N CYS A 169 12.67 20.53 -24.80
CA CYS A 169 12.31 19.92 -23.52
C CYS A 169 13.54 19.25 -22.90
N ASP A 170 13.52 19.07 -21.58
CA ASP A 170 14.52 18.29 -20.87
C ASP A 170 14.36 16.78 -21.15
N VAL A 171 13.10 16.34 -21.31
CA VAL A 171 12.73 14.94 -21.58
C VAL A 171 11.62 14.90 -22.64
N CYS A 172 11.79 14.04 -23.64
CA CYS A 172 10.75 13.70 -24.62
C CYS A 172 10.28 12.26 -24.37
N VAL A 173 8.98 12.10 -24.10
CA VAL A 173 8.34 10.79 -23.95
C VAL A 173 7.47 10.55 -25.18
N ALA A 174 7.82 9.53 -25.97
CA ALA A 174 7.00 9.04 -27.07
C ALA A 174 6.40 7.69 -26.64
N GLY A 175 5.07 7.61 -26.63
CA GLY A 175 4.33 6.38 -26.34
C GLY A 175 4.21 5.47 -27.56
#